data_AF-A0A371GEL4-F1
#
_entry.id   AF-A0A371GEL4-F1
#
_cell.length_a   1.000
_cell.length_b   1.000
_cell.length_c   1.000
_cell.angle_alpha   90.00
_cell.angle_beta   90.00
_cell.angle_gamma   90.00
#
_symmetry.space_group_name_H-M   'P 1'
#
loop_
_entity.id
_entity.type
_entity.pdbx_description
1 polymer ?
#
loop_
_entity_poly.entity_id
_entity_poly.type
_entity_poly.pdbx_seq_one_letter_code
_entity_poly.pdbx_strand_id
1 'polypeptide(L)'
;MLERFQTLVEIDNMLLEPEWDPIAELDSILSESYNMSPMSTHSAFVSEIEVQSPNVAAILGKLETLLETSLEILSSDEVKQQFHYVLEQLSQFKDQVPLRLHAVIYKLKSFIDDVDIRYMTAQKTIQDYDQLLQSRSLLSKHLESVKARQYQINSRVSEGKIQFEKINSEIVELEHKLCALVVTRDKLKRTLDYCDAENNKLKTQVAQWVPECKTIMIALKESETSYKVALTNKKRAENEWDDLKKNFVAKKI
;
A
#
# COMPACT_ATOMS: atom_id res chain seq x y z
N MET A 1 -10.21 22.05 -30.75
CA MET A 1 -9.73 20.77 -30.17
C MET A 1 -8.90 21.03 -28.91
N LEU A 2 -9.31 22.00 -28.07
CA LEU A 2 -8.55 22.50 -26.92
C LEU A 2 -9.31 22.39 -25.58
N GLU A 3 -10.54 21.85 -25.59
CA GLU A 3 -11.44 21.87 -24.43
C GLU A 3 -11.55 20.52 -23.69
N ARG A 4 -10.67 19.54 -23.97
CA ARG A 4 -10.82 18.17 -23.43
C ARG A 4 -9.81 17.72 -22.38
N PHE A 5 -8.95 18.59 -21.88
CA PHE A 5 -7.87 18.18 -20.95
C PHE A 5 -7.90 18.86 -19.58
N GLN A 6 -9.04 19.41 -19.15
CA GLN A 6 -9.18 20.10 -17.85
C GLN A 6 -9.84 19.26 -16.73
N THR A 7 -9.97 17.94 -16.88
CA THR A 7 -10.63 17.10 -15.86
C THR A 7 -9.77 15.90 -15.47
N LEU A 8 -8.59 16.15 -14.89
CA LEU A 8 -7.82 15.10 -14.22
C LEU A 8 -6.89 15.61 -13.11
N VAL A 9 -7.32 16.64 -12.37
CA VAL A 9 -6.64 17.11 -11.14
C VAL A 9 -7.61 17.11 -9.93
N GLU A 10 -8.59 16.21 -9.94
CA GLU A 10 -9.42 15.92 -8.77
C GLU A 10 -9.29 14.44 -8.42
N ILE A 11 -8.06 14.02 -8.10
CA ILE A 11 -7.88 12.93 -7.13
C ILE A 11 -7.18 13.53 -5.91
N ASP A 12 -7.66 14.68 -5.47
CA ASP A 12 -7.58 15.01 -4.05
C ASP A 12 -8.71 14.25 -3.36
N ASN A 13 -8.55 12.92 -3.33
CA ASN A 13 -9.29 12.12 -2.38
C ASN A 13 -8.75 12.56 -1.02
N MET A 14 -9.47 13.52 -0.45
CA MET A 14 -9.75 13.65 0.99
C MET A 14 -10.15 12.27 1.53
N LEU A 15 -9.20 11.35 1.61
CA LEU A 15 -9.19 10.26 2.56
C LEU A 15 -8.94 10.95 3.90
N LEU A 16 -10.00 11.53 4.45
CA LEU A 16 -10.18 11.59 5.89
C LEU A 16 -9.91 10.16 6.37
N GLU A 17 -8.70 9.94 6.87
CA GLU A 17 -8.43 8.77 7.69
C GLU A 17 -9.53 8.74 8.75
N PRO A 18 -10.15 7.57 9.01
CA PRO A 18 -10.97 7.45 10.19
C PRO A 18 -10.09 7.89 11.36
N GLU A 19 -10.58 8.84 12.16
CA GLU A 19 -9.94 9.32 13.40
C GLU A 19 -9.67 8.19 14.41
N TRP A 20 -10.16 6.99 14.08
CA TRP A 20 -10.09 5.76 14.84
C TRP A 20 -9.21 4.73 14.13
N ASP A 21 -8.11 4.32 14.80
CA ASP A 21 -7.25 3.20 14.39
C ASP A 21 -7.56 1.96 15.25
N PRO A 22 -8.29 0.96 14.70
CA PRO A 22 -8.65 -0.25 15.43
C PRO A 22 -7.45 -1.09 15.88
N ILE A 23 -6.31 -0.99 15.18
CA ILE A 23 -5.10 -1.74 15.51
C ILE A 23 -4.42 -1.11 16.73
N ALA A 24 -4.34 0.23 16.78
CA ALA A 24 -3.82 0.97 17.93
C ALA A 24 -4.72 0.81 19.18
N GLU A 25 -6.04 0.85 19.02
CA GLU A 25 -6.96 0.62 20.15
C GLU A 25 -6.80 -0.79 20.72
N LEU A 26 -6.81 -1.83 19.86
CA LEU A 26 -6.63 -3.21 20.31
C LEU A 26 -5.26 -3.42 20.98
N ASP A 27 -4.22 -2.76 20.48
CA ASP A 27 -2.89 -2.79 21.09
C ASP A 27 -2.87 -2.18 22.49
N SER A 28 -3.55 -1.05 22.68
CA SER A 28 -3.72 -0.41 23.97
C SER A 28 -4.42 -1.34 24.97
N ILE A 29 -5.54 -1.94 24.55
CA ILE A 29 -6.32 -2.87 25.38
C ILE A 29 -5.48 -4.09 25.79
N LEU A 30 -4.72 -4.67 24.85
CA LEU A 30 -3.92 -5.86 25.11
C LEU A 30 -2.62 -5.56 25.89
N SER A 31 -2.15 -4.32 25.86
CA SER A 31 -0.98 -3.84 26.61
C SER A 31 -1.26 -3.54 28.08
N GLU A 32 -2.54 -3.43 28.48
CA GLU A 32 -2.89 -3.30 29.89
C GLU A 32 -2.37 -4.51 30.68
N SER A 33 -1.48 -4.21 31.64
CA SER A 33 -0.83 -5.19 32.50
C SER A 33 -1.80 -5.64 33.60
N TYR A 34 -1.90 -6.96 33.78
CA TYR A 34 -2.50 -7.56 34.96
C TYR A 34 -1.37 -8.11 35.81
N ASN A 35 -1.12 -7.49 36.97
CA ASN A 35 -0.16 -7.98 37.94
C ASN A 35 -0.67 -9.30 38.52
N MET A 36 -0.14 -10.43 38.04
CA MET A 36 -0.41 -11.74 38.62
C MET A 36 0.84 -12.23 39.37
N SER A 37 0.73 -12.28 40.69
CA SER A 37 1.75 -12.86 41.57
C SER A 37 1.62 -14.39 41.52
N PRO A 38 2.69 -15.15 41.27
CA PRO A 38 2.61 -16.60 41.18
C PRO A 38 2.51 -17.22 42.58
N MET A 39 1.50 -18.05 42.83
CA MET A 39 1.38 -18.82 44.07
C MET A 39 1.96 -20.23 43.84
N SER A 40 3.01 -20.54 44.61
CA SER A 40 3.71 -21.83 44.60
C SER A 40 2.88 -22.89 45.33
N THR A 41 2.58 -24.00 44.66
CA THR A 41 1.99 -25.19 45.28
C THR A 41 3.11 -26.21 45.57
N HIS A 42 3.47 -26.33 46.84
CA HIS A 42 4.24 -27.49 47.33
C HIS A 42 3.26 -28.56 47.81
N SER A 43 3.32 -29.74 47.18
CA SER A 43 2.65 -30.96 47.60
C SER A 43 3.61 -31.76 48.49
N ALA A 44 3.13 -32.22 49.64
CA ALA A 44 3.85 -33.12 50.53
C ALA A 44 2.99 -34.36 50.83
N PHE A 45 3.65 -35.51 50.75
CA PHE A 45 3.16 -36.87 51.02
C PHE A 45 2.82 -37.09 52.50
N VAL A 46 2.10 -38.19 52.77
CA VAL A 46 2.42 -39.34 53.70
C VAL A 46 1.08 -39.93 54.21
N SER A 47 0.77 -41.20 53.92
CA SER A 47 1.07 -42.51 54.57
C SER A 47 0.14 -42.90 55.72
N GLU A 48 -0.29 -44.17 55.65
CA GLU A 48 -1.20 -44.94 56.51
C GLU A 48 -0.74 -45.05 57.97
N ILE A 49 -1.70 -45.25 58.89
CA ILE A 49 -1.77 -46.42 59.80
C ILE A 49 -3.11 -46.46 60.58
N GLU A 50 -3.56 -47.69 60.84
CA GLU A 50 -4.71 -48.15 61.63
C GLU A 50 -4.74 -47.73 63.12
N VAL A 51 -5.91 -47.89 63.78
CA VAL A 51 -6.12 -48.72 65.00
C VAL A 51 -7.56 -48.59 65.58
N GLN A 52 -8.02 -49.67 66.23
CA GLN A 52 -9.31 -49.91 66.90
C GLN A 52 -9.46 -49.34 68.35
N SER A 53 -10.74 -49.09 68.72
CA SER A 53 -11.39 -48.84 70.05
C SER A 53 -11.18 -47.49 70.78
N PRO A 54 -12.25 -46.83 71.32
CA PRO A 54 -12.33 -45.37 71.44
C PRO A 54 -11.88 -44.83 72.81
N ASN A 55 -10.65 -44.34 72.89
CA ASN A 55 -10.26 -43.29 73.82
C ASN A 55 -10.40 -41.95 73.08
N VAL A 56 -10.86 -40.87 73.73
CA VAL A 56 -10.90 -39.51 73.12
C VAL A 56 -9.55 -39.15 72.50
N ALA A 57 -8.44 -39.60 73.09
CA ALA A 57 -7.10 -39.47 72.52
C ALA A 57 -6.94 -40.13 71.13
N ALA A 58 -7.50 -41.33 70.94
CA ALA A 58 -7.47 -42.04 69.65
C ALA A 58 -8.38 -41.38 68.60
N ILE A 59 -9.52 -40.81 69.02
CA ILE A 59 -10.41 -40.05 68.14
C ILE A 59 -9.74 -38.75 67.67
N LEU A 60 -9.07 -38.04 68.59
CA LEU A 60 -8.27 -36.87 68.26
C LEU A 60 -7.08 -37.21 67.35
N GLY A 61 -6.40 -38.34 67.58
CA GLY A 61 -5.35 -38.81 66.68
C GLY A 61 -5.87 -39.10 65.25
N LYS A 62 -7.06 -39.67 65.10
CA LYS A 62 -7.70 -39.85 63.78
C LYS A 62 -8.08 -38.52 63.13
N LEU A 63 -8.53 -37.54 63.92
CA LEU A 63 -8.79 -36.20 63.41
C LEU A 63 -7.51 -35.54 62.91
N GLU A 64 -6.40 -35.72 63.62
CA GLU A 64 -5.08 -35.21 63.26
C GLU A 64 -4.61 -35.78 61.92
N THR A 65 -4.70 -37.10 61.73
CA THR A 65 -4.38 -37.74 60.43
C THR A 65 -5.29 -37.26 59.29
N LEU A 66 -6.57 -37.02 59.59
CA LEU A 66 -7.51 -36.48 58.60
C LEU A 66 -7.15 -35.03 58.22
N LEU A 67 -6.68 -34.21 59.17
CA LEU A 67 -6.27 -32.83 58.90
C LEU A 67 -5.01 -32.72 58.03
N GLU A 68 -4.24 -33.80 57.88
CA GLU A 68 -3.10 -33.86 56.94
C GLU A 68 -3.54 -34.05 55.48
N THR A 69 -4.81 -34.38 55.21
CA THR A 69 -5.30 -34.48 53.83
C THR A 69 -5.33 -33.13 53.12
N SER A 70 -4.91 -33.13 51.85
CA SER A 70 -4.96 -31.93 51.01
C SER A 70 -6.40 -31.51 50.71
N LEU A 71 -6.62 -30.23 50.43
CA LEU A 71 -7.96 -29.70 50.12
C LEU A 71 -8.60 -30.36 48.90
N GLU A 72 -7.78 -30.78 47.92
CA GLU A 72 -8.22 -31.48 46.71
C GLU A 72 -8.80 -32.86 47.05
N ILE A 73 -8.17 -33.59 47.96
CA ILE A 73 -8.62 -34.90 48.43
C ILE A 73 -9.80 -34.75 49.42
N LEU A 74 -9.82 -33.66 50.18
CA LEU A 74 -10.87 -33.32 51.13
C LEU A 74 -12.25 -33.11 50.47
N SER A 75 -12.27 -32.84 49.16
CA SER A 75 -13.50 -32.72 48.38
C SER A 75 -14.12 -34.09 48.03
N SER A 76 -13.45 -35.21 48.35
CA SER A 76 -14.01 -36.56 48.19
C SER A 76 -15.06 -36.85 49.26
N ASP A 77 -16.21 -37.37 48.85
CA ASP A 77 -17.30 -37.81 49.73
C ASP A 77 -16.82 -38.78 50.82
N GLU A 78 -15.85 -39.64 50.51
CA GLU A 78 -15.36 -40.66 51.44
C GLU A 78 -14.56 -40.04 52.60
N VAL A 79 -13.68 -39.08 52.30
CA VAL A 79 -12.89 -38.37 53.31
C VAL A 79 -13.78 -37.46 54.15
N LYS A 80 -14.80 -36.85 53.54
CA LYS A 80 -15.80 -36.05 54.27
C LYS A 80 -16.62 -36.86 55.24
N GLN A 81 -17.08 -38.04 54.82
CA GLN A 81 -17.79 -38.93 55.72
C GLN A 81 -16.91 -39.36 56.90
N GLN A 82 -15.61 -39.57 56.68
CA GLN A 82 -14.66 -39.81 57.77
C GLN A 82 -14.54 -38.59 58.71
N PHE A 83 -14.47 -37.37 58.18
CA PHE A 83 -14.52 -36.15 58.99
C PHE A 83 -15.82 -36.03 59.78
N HIS A 84 -16.98 -36.22 59.16
CA HIS A 84 -18.27 -36.17 59.85
C HIS A 84 -18.37 -37.23 60.94
N TYR A 85 -17.92 -38.46 60.66
CA TYR A 85 -17.90 -39.55 61.63
C TYR A 85 -17.02 -39.22 62.85
N VAL A 86 -15.80 -38.75 62.64
CA VAL A 86 -14.88 -38.37 63.72
C VAL A 86 -15.41 -37.16 64.52
N LEU A 87 -15.96 -36.15 63.85
CA LEU A 87 -16.55 -34.97 64.49
C LEU A 87 -17.82 -35.31 65.30
N GLU A 88 -18.61 -36.26 64.83
CA GLU A 88 -19.81 -36.76 65.54
C GLU A 88 -19.41 -37.58 66.78
N GLN A 89 -18.37 -38.42 66.67
CA GLN A 89 -17.80 -39.11 67.84
C GLN A 89 -17.30 -38.12 68.90
N LEU A 90 -16.57 -37.07 68.51
CA LEU A 90 -16.11 -36.04 69.44
C LEU A 90 -17.28 -35.28 70.10
N SER A 91 -18.41 -35.15 69.39
CA SER A 91 -19.63 -34.54 69.91
C SER A 91 -20.33 -35.44 70.95
N GLN A 92 -20.24 -36.76 70.80
CA GLN A 92 -20.78 -37.74 71.77
C GLN A 92 -19.98 -37.78 73.08
N PHE A 93 -18.67 -37.54 73.04
CA PHE A 93 -17.79 -37.51 74.22
C PHE A 93 -17.51 -36.09 74.73
N LYS A 94 -18.45 -35.15 74.55
CA LYS A 94 -18.25 -33.71 74.80
C LYS A 94 -17.67 -33.38 76.18
N ASP A 95 -18.07 -34.10 77.22
CA ASP A 95 -17.61 -33.88 78.61
C ASP A 95 -16.15 -34.32 78.84
N GLN A 96 -15.60 -35.14 77.95
CA GLN A 96 -14.24 -35.65 77.98
C GLN A 96 -13.31 -34.91 77.00
N VAL A 97 -13.86 -34.12 76.08
CA VAL A 97 -13.09 -33.27 75.17
C VAL A 97 -12.71 -31.97 75.90
N PRO A 98 -11.42 -31.57 75.91
CA PRO A 98 -11.00 -30.31 76.50
C PRO A 98 -11.80 -29.12 75.96
N LEU A 99 -12.31 -28.26 76.86
CA LEU A 99 -13.15 -27.09 76.51
C LEU A 99 -12.52 -26.20 75.42
N ARG A 100 -11.19 -26.06 75.42
CA ARG A 100 -10.44 -25.30 74.40
C ARG A 100 -10.63 -25.81 72.96
N LEU A 101 -10.96 -27.08 72.78
CA LEU A 101 -11.14 -27.70 71.46
C LEU A 101 -12.58 -27.60 70.94
N HIS A 102 -13.57 -27.31 71.81
CA HIS A 102 -14.98 -27.26 71.40
C HIS A 102 -15.21 -26.22 70.29
N ALA A 103 -14.60 -25.04 70.42
CA ALA A 103 -14.69 -23.99 69.41
C ALA A 103 -14.03 -24.38 68.07
N VAL A 104 -12.95 -25.16 68.13
CA VAL A 104 -12.23 -25.62 66.93
C VAL A 104 -13.03 -26.69 66.20
N ILE A 105 -13.59 -27.67 66.93
CA ILE A 105 -14.44 -28.74 66.39
C ILE A 105 -15.67 -28.15 65.69
N TYR A 106 -16.31 -27.14 66.29
CA TYR A 106 -17.45 -26.45 65.67
C TYR A 106 -17.07 -25.76 64.35
N LYS A 107 -15.94 -25.02 64.34
CA LYS A 107 -15.43 -24.38 63.12
C LYS A 107 -15.05 -25.39 62.04
N LEU A 108 -14.46 -26.52 62.44
CA LEU A 108 -14.08 -27.59 61.52
C LEU A 108 -15.31 -28.24 60.89
N LYS A 109 -16.37 -28.50 61.69
CA LYS A 109 -17.64 -29.02 61.17
C LYS A 109 -18.22 -28.11 60.08
N SER A 110 -18.37 -26.81 60.38
CA SER A 110 -18.82 -25.82 59.40
C SER A 110 -17.88 -25.68 58.20
N PHE A 111 -16.56 -25.85 58.41
CA PHE A 111 -15.62 -25.82 57.30
C PHE A 111 -15.82 -26.98 56.34
N ILE A 112 -15.95 -28.21 56.85
CA ILE A 112 -16.16 -29.43 56.05
C ILE A 112 -17.50 -29.40 55.31
N ASP A 113 -18.55 -28.85 55.92
CA ASP A 113 -19.86 -28.67 55.30
C ASP A 113 -19.78 -27.77 54.04
N ASP A 114 -18.96 -26.72 54.08
CA ASP A 114 -18.88 -25.71 53.01
C ASP A 114 -17.70 -25.89 52.04
N VAL A 115 -16.73 -26.77 52.34
CA VAL A 115 -15.46 -26.82 51.60
C VAL A 115 -15.63 -27.22 50.13
N ASP A 116 -16.60 -28.07 49.78
CA ASP A 116 -16.84 -28.47 48.37
C ASP A 116 -17.28 -27.28 47.54
N ILE A 117 -18.28 -26.57 48.03
CA ILE A 117 -18.85 -25.44 47.31
C ILE A 117 -17.76 -24.41 47.08
N ARG A 118 -16.96 -24.10 48.12
CA ARG A 118 -15.86 -23.15 48.00
C ARG A 118 -14.75 -23.65 47.07
N TYR A 119 -14.31 -24.90 47.20
CA TYR A 119 -13.22 -25.46 46.40
C TYR A 119 -13.62 -25.57 44.92
N MET A 120 -14.80 -26.13 44.62
CA MET A 120 -15.31 -26.24 43.25
C MET A 120 -15.52 -24.87 42.59
N THR A 121 -16.03 -23.88 43.34
CA THR A 121 -16.19 -22.52 42.84
C THR A 121 -14.83 -21.88 42.53
N ALA A 122 -13.85 -22.06 43.41
CA ALA A 122 -12.49 -21.55 43.20
C ALA A 122 -11.82 -22.24 42.00
N GLN A 123 -11.90 -23.58 41.90
CA GLN A 123 -11.33 -24.34 40.80
C GLN A 123 -11.93 -23.94 39.45
N LYS A 124 -13.26 -23.77 39.40
CA LYS A 124 -13.94 -23.28 38.19
C LYS A 124 -13.48 -21.87 37.82
N THR A 125 -13.37 -20.96 38.80
CA THR A 125 -12.89 -19.59 38.56
C THR A 125 -11.46 -19.57 38.03
N ILE A 126 -10.59 -20.44 38.54
CA ILE A 126 -9.21 -20.59 38.06
C ILE A 126 -9.20 -21.09 36.60
N GLN A 127 -9.98 -22.14 36.30
CA GLN A 127 -10.08 -22.69 34.94
C GLN A 127 -10.63 -21.66 33.94
N ASP A 128 -11.70 -20.95 34.31
CA ASP A 128 -12.29 -19.88 33.50
C ASP A 128 -11.26 -18.76 33.23
N TYR A 129 -10.47 -18.39 34.26
CA TYR A 129 -9.42 -17.38 34.13
C TYR A 129 -8.26 -17.85 33.23
N ASP A 130 -7.81 -19.09 33.35
CA ASP A 130 -6.77 -19.67 32.49
C ASP A 130 -7.22 -19.70 31.02
N GLN A 131 -8.49 -20.00 30.76
CA GLN A 131 -9.06 -19.96 29.41
C GLN A 131 -9.07 -18.53 28.83
N LEU A 132 -9.37 -17.52 29.66
CA LEU A 132 -9.29 -16.11 29.26
C LEU A 132 -7.85 -15.69 28.95
N LEU A 133 -6.87 -16.13 29.75
CA LEU A 133 -5.45 -15.88 29.49
C LEU A 133 -5.00 -16.49 28.15
N GLN A 134 -5.40 -17.73 27.85
CA GLN A 134 -5.11 -18.36 26.57
C GLN A 134 -5.73 -17.59 25.39
N SER A 135 -6.99 -17.17 25.54
CA SER A 135 -7.71 -16.39 24.52
C SER A 135 -7.03 -15.03 24.25
N ARG A 136 -6.59 -14.33 25.32
CA ARG A 136 -5.81 -13.10 25.21
C ARG A 136 -4.47 -13.32 24.51
N SER A 137 -3.75 -14.39 24.86
CA SER A 137 -2.47 -14.74 24.22
C SER A 137 -2.63 -14.96 22.72
N LEU A 138 -3.70 -15.65 22.31
CA LEU A 138 -4.02 -15.87 20.90
C LEU A 138 -4.33 -14.56 20.17
N LEU A 139 -5.15 -13.69 20.77
CA LEU A 139 -5.46 -12.36 20.23
C LEU A 139 -4.20 -11.50 20.06
N SER A 140 -3.28 -11.51 21.03
CA SER A 140 -2.00 -10.79 20.94
C SER A 140 -1.13 -11.29 19.79
N LYS A 141 -1.03 -12.61 19.58
CA LYS A 141 -0.32 -13.18 18.42
C LYS A 141 -0.96 -12.77 17.09
N HIS A 142 -2.29 -12.76 17.01
CA HIS A 142 -2.99 -12.30 15.82
C HIS A 142 -2.76 -10.82 15.55
N LEU A 143 -2.78 -9.97 16.58
CA LEU A 143 -2.50 -8.54 16.47
C LEU A 143 -1.10 -8.28 15.90
N GLU A 144 -0.07 -8.97 16.38
CA GLU A 144 1.29 -8.83 15.85
C GLU A 144 1.39 -9.21 14.37
N SER A 145 0.71 -10.29 13.96
CA SER A 145 0.64 -10.69 12.55
C SER A 145 -0.07 -9.63 11.68
N VAL A 146 -1.15 -9.04 12.19
CA VAL A 146 -1.90 -7.97 11.50
C VAL A 146 -1.05 -6.70 11.38
N LYS A 147 -0.36 -6.29 12.44
CA LYS A 147 0.57 -5.14 12.44
C LYS A 147 1.67 -5.30 11.39
N ALA A 148 2.31 -6.47 11.34
CA ALA A 148 3.34 -6.76 10.35
C ALA A 148 2.80 -6.66 8.91
N ARG A 149 1.58 -7.16 8.68
CA ARG A 149 0.92 -7.06 7.37
C ARG A 149 0.52 -5.62 7.04
N GLN A 150 0.04 -4.84 8.01
CA GLN A 150 -0.28 -3.42 7.84
C GLN A 150 0.97 -2.63 7.42
N TYR A 151 2.10 -2.85 8.10
CA TYR A 151 3.37 -2.22 7.74
C TYR A 151 3.79 -2.56 6.30
N GLN A 152 3.68 -3.82 5.89
CA GLN A 152 3.99 -4.25 4.53
C GLN A 152 3.08 -3.57 3.49
N ILE A 153 1.78 -3.47 3.77
CA ILE A 153 0.82 -2.79 2.90
C ILE A 153 1.15 -1.31 2.80
N ASN A 154 1.39 -0.63 3.92
CA ASN A 154 1.74 0.79 3.96
C ASN A 154 3.01 1.08 3.16
N SER A 155 4.04 0.24 3.29
CA SER A 155 5.27 0.35 2.48
C SER A 155 4.97 0.23 0.98
N ARG A 156 4.14 -0.73 0.56
CA ARG A 156 3.75 -0.91 -0.85
C ARG A 156 2.91 0.26 -1.37
N VAL A 157 2.04 0.83 -0.54
CA VAL A 157 1.24 2.02 -0.88
C VAL A 157 2.16 3.22 -1.11
N SER A 158 3.12 3.45 -0.22
CA SER A 158 4.11 4.54 -0.38
C SER A 158 4.94 4.38 -1.65
N GLU A 159 5.43 3.19 -1.95
CA GLU A 159 6.15 2.92 -3.20
C GLU A 159 5.25 3.16 -4.42
N GLY A 160 4.00 2.69 -4.37
CA GLY A 160 3.02 2.92 -5.43
C GLY A 160 2.76 4.41 -5.68
N LYS A 161 2.68 5.23 -4.63
CA LYS A 161 2.54 6.70 -4.74
C LYS A 161 3.75 7.33 -5.44
N ILE A 162 4.97 6.91 -5.09
CA ILE A 162 6.20 7.43 -5.72
C ILE A 162 6.23 7.10 -7.22
N GLN A 163 5.92 5.86 -7.58
CA GLN A 163 5.89 5.44 -8.99
C GLN A 163 4.78 6.16 -9.77
N PHE A 164 3.63 6.37 -9.15
CA PHE A 164 2.53 7.12 -9.75
C PHE A 164 2.95 8.55 -10.09
N GLU A 165 3.56 9.28 -9.15
CA GLU A 165 4.02 10.65 -9.39
C GLU A 165 5.10 10.74 -10.47
N LYS A 166 5.99 9.73 -10.53
CA LYS A 166 7.00 9.63 -11.59
C LYS A 166 6.34 9.48 -12.96
N ILE A 167 5.41 8.53 -13.11
CA ILE A 167 4.69 8.30 -14.37
C ILE A 167 3.90 9.56 -14.76
N ASN A 168 3.24 10.21 -13.79
CA ASN A 168 2.49 11.43 -14.02
C ASN A 168 3.40 12.55 -14.57
N SER A 169 4.60 12.70 -14.01
CA SER A 169 5.60 13.67 -14.49
C SER A 169 6.06 13.35 -15.93
N GLU A 170 6.30 12.08 -16.24
CA GLU A 170 6.66 11.64 -17.60
C GLU A 170 5.53 11.92 -18.61
N ILE A 171 4.26 11.73 -18.22
CA ILE A 171 3.10 12.06 -19.05
C ILE A 171 3.09 13.56 -19.38
N VAL A 172 3.24 14.44 -18.38
CA VAL A 172 3.24 15.90 -18.58
C VAL A 172 4.37 16.33 -19.53
N GLU A 173 5.57 15.74 -19.41
CA GLU A 173 6.66 16.03 -20.35
C GLU A 173 6.34 15.60 -21.79
N LEU A 174 5.75 14.42 -21.96
CA LEU A 174 5.38 13.91 -23.28
C LEU A 174 4.27 14.75 -23.92
N GLU A 175 3.29 15.20 -23.15
CA GLU A 175 2.25 16.12 -23.61
C GLU A 175 2.85 17.45 -24.09
N HIS A 176 3.82 17.99 -23.37
CA HIS A 176 4.53 19.21 -23.79
C HIS A 176 5.29 19.01 -25.10
N LYS A 177 6.02 17.90 -25.24
CA LYS A 177 6.74 17.54 -26.48
C LYS A 177 5.77 17.37 -27.66
N LEU A 178 4.62 16.74 -27.44
CA LEU A 178 3.60 16.56 -28.46
C LEU A 178 3.04 17.91 -28.93
N CYS A 179 2.76 18.84 -28.01
CA CYS A 179 2.31 20.19 -28.34
C CYS A 179 3.33 20.92 -29.22
N ALA A 180 4.62 20.86 -28.89
CA ALA A 180 5.68 21.48 -29.70
C ALA A 180 5.77 20.89 -31.11
N LEU A 181 5.63 19.57 -31.25
CA LEU A 181 5.62 18.90 -32.54
C LEU A 181 4.41 19.29 -33.39
N VAL A 182 3.23 19.42 -32.78
CA VAL A 182 2.01 19.90 -33.44
C VAL A 182 2.21 21.30 -34.01
N VAL A 183 2.76 22.24 -33.24
CA VAL A 183 3.05 23.60 -33.73
C VAL A 183 4.05 23.58 -34.88
N THR A 184 5.09 22.74 -34.78
CA THR A 184 6.11 22.61 -35.82
C THR A 184 5.53 22.07 -37.12
N ARG A 185 4.71 21.00 -37.04
CA ARG A 185 3.99 20.43 -38.18
C ARG A 185 3.13 21.48 -38.87
N ASP A 186 2.38 22.27 -38.11
CA ASP A 186 1.47 23.27 -38.67
C ASP A 186 2.23 24.41 -39.36
N LYS A 187 3.40 24.79 -38.84
CA LYS A 187 4.30 25.75 -39.50
C LYS A 187 4.84 25.19 -40.82
N LEU A 188 5.31 23.94 -40.82
CA LEU A 188 5.81 23.28 -42.03
C LEU A 188 4.73 23.15 -43.09
N LYS A 189 3.49 22.82 -42.70
CA LYS A 189 2.36 22.74 -43.62
C LYS A 189 2.10 24.07 -44.32
N ARG A 190 2.09 25.19 -43.58
CA ARG A 190 1.94 26.53 -44.17
C ARG A 190 3.08 26.87 -45.14
N THR A 191 4.32 26.54 -44.78
CA THR A 191 5.48 26.75 -45.68
C THR A 191 5.36 25.93 -46.95
N LEU A 192 4.93 24.67 -46.85
CA LEU A 192 4.72 23.80 -48.01
C LEU A 192 3.64 24.37 -48.94
N ASP A 193 2.50 24.77 -48.37
CA ASP A 193 1.39 25.36 -49.15
C ASP A 193 1.82 26.64 -49.88
N TYR A 194 2.66 27.47 -49.24
CA TYR A 194 3.24 28.66 -49.87
C TYR A 194 4.17 28.30 -51.04
N CYS A 195 5.08 27.34 -50.85
CA CYS A 195 5.99 26.89 -51.89
C CYS A 195 5.25 26.28 -53.09
N ASP A 196 4.19 25.50 -52.84
CA ASP A 196 3.35 24.93 -53.89
C ASP A 196 2.65 26.02 -54.70
N ALA A 197 2.13 27.06 -54.03
CA ALA A 197 1.52 28.20 -54.69
C ALA A 197 2.53 28.97 -55.58
N GLU A 198 3.72 29.30 -55.07
CA GLU A 198 4.74 30.00 -55.86
C GLU A 198 5.28 29.15 -57.02
N ASN A 199 5.42 27.83 -56.83
CA ASN A 199 5.81 26.92 -57.91
C ASN A 199 4.76 26.91 -59.04
N ASN A 200 3.47 26.89 -58.69
CA ASN A 200 2.39 26.95 -59.68
C ASN A 200 2.36 28.29 -60.43
N LYS A 201 2.66 29.40 -59.74
CA LYS A 201 2.81 30.72 -60.36
C LYS A 201 3.98 30.76 -61.35
N LEU A 202 5.15 30.24 -60.96
CA LEU A 202 6.31 30.14 -61.86
C LEU A 202 6.00 29.27 -63.09
N LYS A 203 5.37 28.10 -62.90
CA LYS A 203 4.93 27.25 -64.02
C LYS A 203 4.01 28.00 -64.98
N THR A 204 3.10 28.81 -64.44
CA THR A 204 2.18 29.64 -65.26
C THR A 204 2.93 30.70 -66.04
N GLN A 205 3.90 31.41 -65.43
CA GLN A 205 4.74 32.39 -66.12
C GLN A 205 5.58 31.75 -67.23
N VAL A 206 6.22 30.61 -66.94
CA VAL A 206 6.99 29.87 -67.95
C VAL A 206 6.09 29.43 -69.11
N ALA A 207 4.87 28.95 -68.82
CA ALA A 207 3.91 28.58 -69.87
C ALA A 207 3.53 29.75 -70.78
N GLN A 208 3.53 30.99 -70.27
CA GLN A 208 3.31 32.21 -71.06
C GLN A 208 4.53 32.59 -71.91
N TRP A 209 5.74 32.46 -71.38
CA TRP A 209 6.98 32.78 -72.11
C TRP A 209 7.32 31.79 -73.21
N VAL A 210 6.91 30.52 -73.09
CA VAL A 210 7.24 29.48 -74.09
C VAL A 210 6.74 29.84 -75.50
N PRO A 211 5.47 30.23 -75.73
CA PRO A 211 5.00 30.71 -77.03
C PRO A 211 5.72 31.96 -77.54
N GLU A 212 6.00 32.92 -76.67
CA GLU A 212 6.71 34.17 -77.03
C GLU A 212 8.12 33.84 -77.54
N CYS A 213 8.87 33.04 -76.80
CA CYS A 213 10.19 32.56 -77.19
C CYS A 213 10.15 31.80 -78.53
N LYS A 214 9.15 30.94 -78.75
CA LYS A 214 8.98 30.24 -80.03
C LYS A 214 8.76 31.23 -81.19
N THR A 215 7.91 32.23 -80.98
CA THR A 215 7.61 33.26 -81.99
C THR A 215 8.85 34.07 -82.34
N ILE A 216 9.59 34.53 -81.33
CA ILE A 216 10.85 35.28 -81.51
C ILE A 216 11.88 34.42 -82.25
N MET A 217 12.05 33.15 -81.86
CA MET A 217 13.00 32.25 -82.52
C MET A 217 12.66 32.00 -84.00
N ILE A 218 11.37 31.87 -84.34
CA ILE A 218 10.94 31.74 -85.74
C ILE A 218 11.26 33.03 -86.51
N ALA A 219 10.87 34.19 -85.99
CA ALA A 219 11.10 35.48 -86.64
C ALA A 219 12.61 35.77 -86.84
N LEU A 220 13.45 35.42 -85.86
CA LEU A 220 14.91 35.53 -85.98
C LEU A 220 15.42 34.64 -87.13
N LYS A 221 14.97 33.39 -87.21
CA LYS A 221 15.38 32.45 -88.26
C LYS A 221 14.95 32.92 -89.65
N GLU A 222 13.74 33.46 -89.78
CA GLU A 222 13.21 33.98 -91.05
C GLU A 222 13.96 35.25 -91.52
N SER A 223 14.34 36.12 -90.58
CA SER A 223 15.04 37.38 -90.89
C SER A 223 16.54 37.21 -91.14
N GLU A 224 17.14 36.07 -90.76
CA GLU A 224 18.59 35.83 -90.77
C GLU A 224 19.22 36.02 -92.16
N THR A 225 18.60 35.45 -93.21
CA THR A 225 19.12 35.56 -94.58
C THR A 225 19.04 37.01 -95.08
N SER A 226 17.91 37.69 -94.84
CA SER A 226 17.72 39.09 -95.21
C SER A 226 18.72 40.00 -94.50
N TYR A 227 18.99 39.76 -93.21
CA TYR A 227 20.01 40.47 -92.44
C TYR A 227 21.40 40.28 -93.03
N LYS A 228 21.80 39.03 -93.33
CA LYS A 228 23.10 38.72 -93.95
C LYS A 228 23.26 39.44 -95.29
N VAL A 229 22.23 39.43 -96.14
CA VAL A 229 22.23 40.14 -97.44
C VAL A 229 22.37 41.65 -97.23
N ALA A 230 21.59 42.24 -96.32
CA ALA A 230 21.67 43.67 -96.03
C ALA A 230 23.07 44.08 -95.54
N LEU A 231 23.71 43.25 -94.70
CA LEU A 231 25.07 43.49 -94.22
C LEU A 231 26.10 43.47 -95.37
N THR A 232 25.98 42.50 -96.29
CA THR A 232 26.83 42.44 -97.49
C THR A 232 26.62 43.66 -98.40
N ASN A 233 25.37 44.04 -98.64
CA ASN A 233 25.03 45.19 -99.48
C ASN A 233 25.53 46.50 -98.88
N LYS A 234 25.39 46.69 -97.55
CA LYS A 234 25.96 47.83 -96.84
C LYS A 234 27.46 47.93 -97.07
N LYS A 235 28.20 46.84 -96.86
CA LYS A 235 29.66 46.81 -97.06
C LYS A 235 30.06 47.12 -98.50
N ARG A 236 29.27 46.63 -99.48
CA ARG A 236 29.47 46.96 -100.89
C ARG A 236 29.30 48.46 -101.15
N ALA A 237 28.21 49.06 -100.65
CA ALA A 237 27.96 50.49 -100.80
C ALA A 237 29.05 51.35 -100.12
N GLU A 238 29.54 50.93 -98.94
CA GLU A 238 30.67 51.58 -98.27
C GLU A 238 31.94 51.55 -99.14
N ASN A 239 32.28 50.40 -99.74
CA ASN A 239 33.43 50.28 -100.65
C ASN A 239 33.27 51.13 -101.91
N GLU A 240 32.09 51.10 -102.54
CA GLU A 240 31.78 51.90 -103.74
C GLU A 240 31.92 53.40 -103.45
N TRP A 241 31.46 53.84 -102.27
CA TRP A 241 31.60 55.24 -101.83
C TRP A 241 33.05 55.64 -101.62
N ASP A 242 33.86 54.78 -101.00
CA ASP A 242 35.29 55.05 -100.81
C ASP A 242 36.06 55.10 -102.15
N ASP A 243 35.71 54.24 -103.10
CA ASP A 243 36.28 54.29 -104.45
C ASP A 243 35.85 55.54 -105.23
N LEU A 244 34.60 55.98 -105.10
CA LEU A 244 34.13 57.25 -105.66
C LEU A 244 34.92 58.44 -105.10
N LYS A 245 35.15 58.49 -103.78
CA LYS A 245 35.99 59.52 -103.15
C LYS A 245 37.40 59.52 -103.71
N LYS A 246 38.05 58.35 -103.81
CA LYS A 246 39.41 58.24 -104.37
C LYS A 246 39.45 58.73 -105.81
N ASN A 247 38.50 58.31 -106.64
CA ASN A 247 38.40 58.73 -108.03
C ASN A 247 38.15 60.23 -108.17
N PHE A 248 37.33 60.81 -107.32
CA PHE A 248 37.09 62.26 -107.29
C PHE A 248 38.37 63.04 -106.94
N VAL A 249 39.14 62.58 -105.94
CA VAL A 249 40.44 63.16 -105.59
C VAL A 249 41.44 63.04 -106.74
N ALA A 250 41.51 61.87 -107.40
CA ALA A 250 42.43 61.61 -108.49
C ALA A 250 42.15 62.45 -109.76
N LYS A 251 40.89 62.84 -110.00
CA LYS A 251 40.47 63.63 -111.17
C LYS A 251 40.39 65.15 -110.91
N LYS A 252 40.80 65.61 -109.72
CA LYS A 252 40.79 67.04 -109.32
C LYS A 252 42.12 67.76 -109.62
N ILE A 253 43.15 67.04 -110.06
CA ILE A 253 44.45 67.55 -110.56
C ILE A 253 44.34 67.74 -112.07
#